data_AF-A0A357GXP5-F1
#
_entry.id   AF-A0A357GXP5-F1
#
_cell.length_a   1.000
_cell.length_b   1.000
_cell.length_c   1.000
_cell.angle_alpha   90.00
_cell.angle_beta   90.00
_cell.angle_gamma   90.00
#
_symmetry.space_group_name_H-M   'P 1'
#
loop_
_entity.id
_entity.type
_entity.pdbx_description
1 polymer ?
#
loop_
_entity_poly.entity_id
_entity_poly.type
_entity_poly.pdbx_seq_one_letter_code
_entity_poly.pdbx_strand_id
1 'polypeptide(L)'
;MILVILFLTIAVLIVFNTVRVAIFVHREEISIMRLVGATGWFIRTPFLIEALIFSFLAVLISGAFMIFAATVLDPVFASYFDSGSKLKDFFIGQGYWVYGSEFVGAALVCLFSTAVAMRKYLRV
;
A
#
# COMPACT_ATOMS: atom_id res chain seq x y z
N MET A 1 18.83 -1.58 -7.54
CA MET A 1 18.34 -2.77 -6.80
C MET A 1 18.48 -2.62 -5.29
N ILE A 2 19.66 -2.27 -4.77
CA ILE A 2 19.89 -2.09 -3.31
C ILE A 2 18.93 -1.07 -2.67
N LEU A 3 18.74 0.11 -3.29
CA LEU A 3 17.82 1.13 -2.76
C LEU A 3 16.37 0.63 -2.69
N VAL A 4 15.90 -0.10 -3.70
CA VAL A 4 14.54 -0.65 -3.73
C VAL A 4 14.32 -1.61 -2.56
N ILE A 5 15.26 -2.52 -2.32
CA ILE A 5 15.20 -3.47 -1.21
C ILE A 5 15.21 -2.74 0.14
N LEU A 6 16.05 -1.70 0.27
CA LEU A 6 16.13 -0.89 1.48
C LEU A 6 14.79 -0.20 1.79
N PHE A 7 14.23 0.52 0.81
CA PHE A 7 12.95 1.22 0.99
C PHE A 7 11.79 0.25 1.26
N LEU A 8 11.77 -0.90 0.58
CA LEU A 8 10.75 -1.92 0.80
C LEU A 8 10.83 -2.48 2.23
N THR A 9 12.04 -2.72 2.74
CA THR A 9 12.25 -3.17 4.12
C THR A 9 11.78 -2.12 5.13
N ILE A 10 12.13 -0.86 4.92
CA ILE A 10 11.71 0.26 5.79
C ILE A 10 10.18 0.37 5.79
N ALA A 11 9.53 0.31 4.63
CA ALA A 11 8.08 0.36 4.51
C ALA A 11 7.40 -0.77 5.30
N VAL A 12 7.90 -2.01 5.17
CA VAL A 12 7.38 -3.16 5.92
C VAL A 12 7.52 -2.94 7.43
N LEU A 13 8.66 -2.43 7.90
CA LEU A 13 8.89 -2.14 9.32
C LEU A 13 7.93 -1.05 9.85
N ILE A 14 7.69 0.00 9.06
CA ILE A 14 6.74 1.06 9.43
C ILE A 14 5.33 0.48 9.56
N VAL A 15 4.85 -0.24 8.54
CA VAL A 15 3.52 -0.87 8.57
C VAL A 15 3.39 -1.81 9.78
N PHE A 16 4.42 -2.62 10.03
CA PHE A 16 4.44 -3.53 11.17
C PHE A 16 4.33 -2.81 12.52
N ASN A 17 5.00 -1.66 12.68
CA ASN A 17 4.92 -0.87 13.89
C ASN A 17 3.54 -0.23 14.04
N THR A 18 3.00 0.35 12.97
CA THR A 18 1.66 0.94 12.96
C THR A 18 0.59 -0.07 13.36
N VAL A 19 0.63 -1.27 12.79
CA VAL A 19 -0.31 -2.35 13.14
C VAL A 19 -0.18 -2.74 14.62
N ARG A 20 1.04 -2.80 15.17
CA ARG A 20 1.24 -3.06 16.60
C ARG A 20 0.58 -1.99 17.47
N VAL A 21 0.79 -0.72 17.14
CA VAL A 21 0.18 0.40 17.88
C VAL A 21 -1.34 0.35 17.79
N ALA A 22 -1.90 0.09 16.60
CA ALA A 22 -3.34 -0.06 16.41
C ALA A 22 -3.94 -1.19 17.26
N ILE A 23 -3.31 -2.38 17.28
CA ILE A 23 -3.74 -3.50 18.14
C ILE A 23 -3.73 -3.10 19.61
N PHE A 24 -2.71 -2.34 20.06
CA PHE A 24 -2.60 -1.93 21.46
C PHE A 24 -3.71 -0.96 21.88
N VAL A 25 -4.10 -0.05 20.98
CA VAL A 25 -5.22 0.88 21.19
C VAL A 25 -6.55 0.12 21.27
N HIS A 26 -6.77 -0.86 20.39
CA HIS A 26 -7.99 -1.67 20.36
C HIS A 26 -7.96 -2.93 21.26
N ARG A 27 -6.99 -3.04 22.17
CA ARG A 27 -6.79 -4.27 22.98
C ARG A 27 -8.01 -4.63 23.83
N GLU A 28 -8.73 -3.63 24.34
CA GLU A 28 -9.90 -3.84 25.20
C GLU A 28 -11.08 -4.36 24.39
N GLU A 29 -11.33 -3.78 23.21
CA GLU A 29 -12.34 -4.28 22.27
C GLU A 29 -12.05 -5.71 21.82
N ILE A 30 -10.77 -6.01 21.52
CA ILE A 30 -10.32 -7.37 21.16
C ILE A 30 -10.57 -8.35 22.33
N SER A 31 -10.33 -7.92 23.57
CA SER A 31 -10.61 -8.72 24.77
C SER A 31 -12.10 -9.00 24.91
N ILE A 32 -12.96 -7.99 24.70
CA ILE A 32 -14.43 -8.16 24.71
C ILE A 32 -14.85 -9.15 23.62
N MET A 33 -14.36 -9.01 22.39
CA MET A 33 -14.67 -9.93 21.29
C MET A 33 -14.31 -11.38 21.63
N ARG A 34 -13.16 -11.60 22.29
CA ARG A 34 -12.75 -12.93 22.75
C ARG A 34 -13.65 -13.51 23.84
N LEU A 35 -14.17 -12.68 24.75
CA LEU A 35 -15.09 -13.13 25.81
C LEU A 35 -16.42 -13.64 25.25
N VAL A 36 -16.85 -13.13 24.10
CA VAL A 36 -18.07 -13.59 23.40
C VAL A 36 -17.76 -14.78 22.45
N GLY A 37 -16.55 -15.34 22.48
CA GLY A 37 -16.16 -16.50 21.68
C GLY A 37 -15.81 -16.19 20.22
N ALA A 38 -15.48 -14.94 19.88
CA ALA A 38 -15.10 -14.59 18.52
C ALA A 38 -13.81 -15.32 18.08
N THR A 39 -13.84 -15.84 16.86
CA THR A 39 -12.68 -16.54 16.28
C THR A 39 -11.56 -15.56 15.96
N GLY A 40 -10.30 -16.01 16.01
CA GLY A 40 -9.14 -15.16 15.68
C GLY A 40 -9.14 -14.61 14.25
N TRP A 41 -9.96 -15.16 13.34
CA TRP A 41 -10.16 -14.62 11.99
C TRP A 41 -11.07 -13.40 12.00
N PHE A 42 -12.16 -13.42 12.80
CA PHE A 42 -13.08 -12.30 12.97
C PHE A 42 -12.39 -11.05 13.53
N ILE A 43 -11.37 -11.24 14.37
CA ILE A 43 -10.58 -10.13 14.91
C ILE A 43 -9.59 -9.56 13.87
N ARG A 44 -9.17 -10.37 12.88
CA ARG A 44 -8.16 -9.98 11.88
C ARG A 44 -8.73 -9.35 10.62
N THR A 45 -9.97 -9.69 10.27
CA THR A 45 -10.66 -9.13 9.10
C THR A 45 -10.70 -7.60 9.04
N PRO A 46 -11.00 -6.84 10.11
CA PRO A 46 -11.04 -5.37 10.01
C PRO A 46 -9.69 -4.80 9.59
N PHE A 47 -8.59 -5.29 10.15
CA PHE A 47 -7.23 -4.84 9.80
C PHE A 47 -6.82 -5.21 8.38
N LEU A 48 -7.24 -6.38 7.87
CA LEU A 48 -6.98 -6.78 6.49
C LEU A 48 -7.74 -5.90 5.49
N ILE A 49 -8.98 -5.55 5.82
CA ILE A 49 -9.79 -4.64 5.00
C ILE A 49 -9.17 -3.24 5.00
N GLU A 50 -8.74 -2.75 6.17
CA GLU A 50 -8.06 -1.46 6.30
C GLU A 50 -6.79 -1.40 5.44
N ALA A 51 -5.96 -2.46 5.46
CA ALA A 51 -4.77 -2.55 4.62
C ALA A 51 -5.08 -2.52 3.12
N LEU A 52 -6.18 -3.15 2.69
CA LEU A 52 -6.62 -3.15 1.29
C LEU A 52 -7.11 -1.76 0.87
N ILE A 53 -7.90 -1.09 1.71
CA ILE A 53 -8.36 0.28 1.49
C ILE A 53 -7.18 1.24 1.39
N PHE A 54 -6.21 1.14 2.31
CA PHE A 54 -4.99 1.95 2.25
C PHE A 54 -4.19 1.73 0.98
N SER A 55 -4.07 0.48 0.53
CA SER A 55 -3.36 0.16 -0.72
C SER A 55 -4.07 0.75 -1.95
N PHE A 56 -5.40 0.73 -1.95
CA PHE A 56 -6.20 1.33 -3.02
C PHE A 56 -6.04 2.86 -3.04
N LEU A 57 -6.15 3.52 -1.89
CA LEU A 57 -5.97 4.96 -1.77
C LEU A 57 -4.53 5.38 -2.12
N ALA A 58 -3.53 4.59 -1.73
CA ALA A 58 -2.13 4.86 -2.06
C ALA A 58 -1.92 4.89 -3.58
N VAL A 59 -2.49 3.94 -4.32
CA VAL A 59 -2.36 3.87 -5.79
C VAL A 59 -3.13 5.01 -6.46
N LEU A 60 -4.31 5.39 -5.95
CA LEU A 60 -5.03 6.55 -6.47
C LEU A 60 -4.22 7.84 -6.30
N ILE A 61 -3.64 8.05 -5.12
CA ILE A 61 -2.83 9.23 -4.83
C ILE A 61 -1.52 9.22 -5.65
N SER A 62 -0.84 8.08 -5.68
CA SER A 62 0.38 7.86 -6.47
C SER A 62 0.13 8.10 -7.96
N GLY A 63 -0.95 7.53 -8.51
CA GLY A 63 -1.30 7.69 -9.92
C GLY A 63 -1.70 9.13 -10.28
N ALA A 64 -2.46 9.81 -9.42
CA ALA A 64 -2.76 11.22 -9.61
C ALA A 64 -1.47 12.08 -9.61
N PHE A 65 -0.56 11.79 -8.67
CA PHE A 65 0.73 12.45 -8.59
C PHE A 65 1.60 12.16 -9.83
N MET A 66 1.62 10.92 -10.31
CA MET A 66 2.36 10.50 -11.51
C MET A 66 1.88 11.25 -12.75
N ILE A 67 0.56 11.34 -12.97
CA ILE A 67 0.00 12.07 -14.11
C ILE A 67 0.33 13.56 -14.01
N PHE A 68 0.19 14.14 -12.82
CA PHE A 68 0.56 15.54 -12.59
C PHE A 68 2.04 15.79 -12.89
N ALA A 69 2.94 14.97 -12.35
CA ALA A 69 4.37 15.05 -12.59
C ALA A 69 4.70 14.90 -14.08
N ALA A 70 4.05 13.97 -14.79
CA ALA A 70 4.22 13.79 -16.23
C ALA A 70 3.86 15.06 -17.02
N THR A 71 2.77 15.75 -16.66
CA THR A 71 2.37 17.00 -17.34
C THR A 71 3.36 18.16 -17.13
N VAL A 72 4.00 18.21 -15.95
CA VAL A 72 5.00 19.24 -15.64
C VAL A 72 6.33 18.93 -16.34
N LEU A 73 6.66 17.65 -16.48
CA LEU A 73 7.91 17.18 -17.07
C LEU A 73 7.86 17.11 -18.60
N ASP A 74 6.70 16.91 -19.21
CA ASP A 74 6.49 16.87 -20.67
C ASP A 74 7.26 17.97 -21.46
N PRO A 75 7.21 19.27 -21.11
CA PRO A 75 7.96 20.31 -21.85
C PRO A 75 9.48 20.18 -21.72
N VAL A 76 9.97 19.68 -20.58
CA VAL A 76 11.40 19.40 -20.37
C VAL A 76 11.81 18.18 -21.21
N PHE A 77 10.98 17.15 -21.28
CA PHE A 77 11.28 15.97 -22.09
C PHE A 77 11.29 16.26 -23.58
N ALA A 78 10.37 17.11 -24.05
CA ALA A 78 10.29 17.52 -25.45
C ALA A 78 11.52 18.31 -25.93
N SER A 79 12.28 18.97 -25.04
CA SER A 79 13.49 19.71 -25.43
C SER A 79 14.75 18.83 -25.55
N TYR A 80 14.75 17.64 -24.94
CA TYR A 80 15.89 16.70 -24.99
C TYR A 80 15.63 15.48 -25.88
N PHE A 81 14.37 15.09 -26.05
CA PHE A 81 13.98 13.93 -26.85
C PHE A 81 13.03 14.39 -27.96
N ASP A 82 13.50 14.38 -29.20
CA ASP A 82 12.73 14.64 -30.43
C ASP A 82 11.81 13.44 -30.76
N SER A 83 11.14 12.92 -29.74
CA SER A 83 10.23 11.79 -29.79
C SER A 83 8.83 12.37 -29.71
N GLY A 84 8.07 12.33 -30.81
CA GLY A 84 6.71 12.89 -30.90
C GLY A 84 5.66 12.30 -29.93
N SER A 85 6.07 11.50 -28.95
CA SER A 85 5.23 10.90 -27.91
C SER A 85 5.37 11.64 -26.58
N LYS A 86 4.27 12.21 -26.07
CA LYS A 86 4.21 12.85 -24.74
C LYS A 86 4.26 11.78 -23.64
N LEU A 87 4.94 12.06 -22.52
CA LEU A 87 5.02 11.13 -21.39
C LEU A 87 3.63 10.86 -20.80
N LYS A 88 2.79 11.90 -20.75
CA LYS A 88 1.40 11.77 -20.30
C LYS A 88 0.64 10.71 -21.09
N ASP A 89 0.83 10.65 -22.41
CA ASP A 89 0.12 9.71 -23.28
C ASP A 89 0.55 8.26 -23.02
N PHE A 90 1.81 8.04 -22.61
CA PHE A 90 2.29 6.75 -22.15
C PHE A 90 1.60 6.30 -20.85
N PHE A 91 1.56 7.18 -19.84
CA PHE A 91 0.96 6.85 -18.53
C PHE A 91 -0.56 6.68 -18.59
N ILE A 92 -1.24 7.38 -19.49
CA ILE A 92 -2.69 7.21 -19.70
C ILE A 92 -2.95 5.98 -20.58
N GLY A 93 -2.23 5.83 -21.70
CA GLY A 93 -2.42 4.74 -22.65
C GLY A 93 -2.09 3.36 -22.09
N GLN A 94 -1.06 3.26 -21.25
CA GLN A 94 -0.69 2.02 -20.54
C GLN A 94 -1.16 2.00 -19.08
N GLY A 95 -2.03 2.94 -18.68
CA GLY A 95 -2.41 3.13 -17.27
C GLY A 95 -2.96 1.86 -16.61
N TYR A 96 -3.73 1.05 -17.32
CA TYR A 96 -4.27 -0.21 -16.79
C TYR A 96 -3.18 -1.17 -16.29
N TRP A 97 -2.08 -1.32 -17.05
CA TRP A 97 -0.98 -2.21 -16.66
C TRP A 97 -0.12 -1.61 -15.56
N VAL A 98 0.18 -0.32 -15.64
CA VAL A 98 1.02 0.39 -14.67
C VAL A 98 0.33 0.42 -13.31
N TYR A 99 -0.85 1.03 -13.21
CA TYR A 99 -1.56 1.18 -11.94
C TYR A 99 -2.13 -0.15 -11.43
N GLY A 100 -2.48 -1.07 -12.33
CA GLY A 100 -2.93 -2.41 -11.96
C GLY A 100 -1.84 -3.22 -11.25
N SER A 101 -0.63 -3.25 -11.82
CA SER A 101 0.51 -3.93 -11.18
C SER A 101 0.97 -3.24 -9.90
N GLU A 102 0.93 -1.91 -9.85
CA GLU A 102 1.20 -1.12 -8.64
C GLU A 102 0.23 -1.47 -7.51
N PHE A 103 -1.08 -1.54 -7.79
CA PHE A 103 -2.07 -1.93 -6.80
C PHE A 103 -1.88 -3.36 -6.31
N VAL A 104 -1.64 -4.31 -7.21
CA VAL A 104 -1.37 -5.70 -6.82
C VAL A 104 -0.13 -5.78 -5.95
N GLY A 105 0.96 -5.09 -6.32
CA GLY A 105 2.19 -5.04 -5.54
C GLY A 105 1.98 -4.43 -4.16
N ALA A 106 1.36 -3.26 -4.09
CA ALA A 106 1.08 -2.55 -2.84
C ALA A 106 0.16 -3.37 -1.92
N ALA A 107 -0.93 -3.90 -2.47
CA ALA A 107 -1.86 -4.74 -1.72
C ALA A 107 -1.19 -5.99 -1.17
N LEU A 108 -0.35 -6.68 -1.96
CA LEU A 108 0.37 -7.86 -1.50
C LEU A 108 1.33 -7.53 -0.36
N VAL A 109 2.13 -6.46 -0.49
CA VAL A 109 3.08 -6.07 0.57
C VAL A 109 2.35 -5.66 1.85
N CYS A 110 1.30 -4.83 1.73
CA CYS A 110 0.52 -4.38 2.89
C CYS A 110 -0.23 -5.53 3.57
N LEU A 111 -0.93 -6.37 2.81
CA LEU A 111 -1.65 -7.52 3.35
C LEU A 111 -0.70 -8.51 4.01
N PHE A 112 0.45 -8.78 3.39
CA PHE A 112 1.45 -9.68 3.96
C PHE A 112 2.04 -9.12 5.26
N SER A 113 2.41 -7.85 5.27
CA SER A 113 2.95 -7.17 6.45
C SER A 113 1.94 -7.20 7.61
N THR A 114 0.69 -6.81 7.36
CA THR A 114 -0.39 -6.84 8.35
C THR A 114 -0.69 -8.25 8.83
N ALA A 115 -0.77 -9.23 7.95
CA ALA A 115 -1.04 -10.62 8.32
C ALA A 115 0.08 -11.20 9.23
N VAL A 116 1.34 -10.88 8.94
CA VAL A 116 2.49 -11.30 9.76
C VAL A 116 2.48 -10.61 11.12
N ALA A 117 2.21 -9.30 11.17
CA ALA A 117 2.10 -8.55 12.42
C ALA A 117 0.99 -9.12 13.32
N MET A 118 -0.21 -9.33 12.76
CA MET A 118 -1.36 -9.86 13.50
C MET A 118 -1.13 -11.29 14.01
N ARG A 119 -0.43 -12.16 13.25
CA ARG A 119 -0.09 -13.50 13.75
C ARG A 119 0.84 -13.46 14.96
N LYS A 120 1.74 -12.48 15.03
CA LYS A 120 2.73 -12.36 16.10
C LYS A 120 2.14 -11.72 17.37
N TYR A 121 1.28 -10.71 17.24
CA TYR A 121 0.76 -9.95 18.38
C TYR A 121 -0.63 -10.37 18.88
N LEU A 122 -1.44 -11.03 18.04
CA LEU A 122 -2.74 -11.56 18.47
C LEU A 122 -2.66 -12.97 19.08
N ARG A 123 -1.44 -13.47 19.34
CA ARG A 123 -1.15 -14.79 19.94
C ARG A 123 -0.77 -14.69 21.42
N VAL A 124 -1.18 -13.60 22.08
CA VAL A 124 -1.26 -13.48 23.54
C VAL A 124 -2.70 -13.72 23.94
#